data_AF-A0A6J8BX61-F1
#
_entry.id   AF-A0A6J8BX61-F1
#
_cell.length_a   1.000
_cell.length_b   1.000
_cell.length_c   1.000
_cell.angle_alpha   90.00
_cell.angle_beta   90.00
_cell.angle_gamma   90.00
#
_symmetry.space_group_name_H-M   'P 1'
#
loop_
_entity.id
_entity.type
_entity.pdbx_description
1 polymer ?
#
loop_
_entity_poly.entity_id
_entity_poly.type
_entity_poly.pdbx_seq_one_letter_code
_entity_poly.pdbx_strand_id
1 'polypeptide(L)'
;MQLFNQEEIMMFKILIYGLTLLVLASTATSNSNEDVQVRLLDNQNAPLVATLDMSKANERVKQFVSDAIEAKMKNIEETVKSKQFVSDALEAKLKNIEETVKSKQFVSDALETKMKNIEETMKSKLLISDALEAKMKDLEVNLKSQIANFERNLTDQLTDYINEMVGNIVEENVPEKTEEPNQRPIDCKDVKLHKGNGIYKIYPKNLEPGFEVYCDFETDNGGWTVFQRRLNGKTDFYRGWETYKNGFGDLEAEFWLGNQNIHTITKQGTYELRVDISDFNGNKAFARYATFSVGDASTNYKLTIAGYSGNAGELYLLQKKSNCKINLKMNYLEPP
;
A
#
# COMPACT_ATOMS: atom_id res chain seq x y z
N MET A 1 -41.06 -10.90 49.17
CA MET A 1 -41.78 -10.15 50.22
C MET A 1 -43.18 -9.90 49.69
N GLN A 2 -44.18 -10.14 50.54
CA GLN A 2 -45.60 -10.39 50.24
C GLN A 2 -46.25 -9.52 49.15
N LEU A 3 -47.06 -10.15 48.30
CA LEU A 3 -48.30 -9.55 47.79
C LEU A 3 -49.44 -10.51 48.14
N PHE A 4 -49.98 -10.31 49.35
CA PHE A 4 -51.38 -10.57 49.62
C PHE A 4 -52.18 -9.62 48.72
N ASN A 5 -53.13 -10.15 47.96
CA ASN A 5 -54.51 -9.68 48.09
C ASN A 5 -55.44 -10.74 47.50
N GLN A 6 -56.11 -11.40 48.44
CA GLN A 6 -57.24 -12.27 48.22
C GLN A 6 -58.29 -11.52 47.42
N GLU A 7 -58.83 -12.18 46.40
CA GLU A 7 -60.19 -11.89 45.93
C GLU A 7 -61.15 -12.13 47.10
N GLU A 8 -61.46 -11.08 47.86
CA GLU A 8 -62.60 -11.06 48.76
C GLU A 8 -63.88 -11.06 47.91
N ILE A 9 -64.27 -12.24 47.43
CA ILE A 9 -65.68 -12.53 47.17
C ILE A 9 -66.32 -12.63 48.56
N MET A 10 -66.83 -11.50 49.06
CA MET A 10 -67.68 -11.46 50.25
C MET A 10 -68.94 -12.30 49.98
N MET A 11 -68.88 -13.59 50.31
CA MET A 11 -70.06 -14.42 50.54
C MET A 11 -70.81 -13.87 51.75
N PHE A 12 -71.89 -13.13 51.50
CA PHE A 12 -72.89 -12.83 52.51
C PHE A 12 -73.48 -14.14 53.04
N LYS A 13 -73.10 -14.54 54.26
CA LYS A 13 -73.79 -15.59 55.01
C LYS A 13 -75.16 -15.07 55.45
N ILE A 14 -76.21 -15.42 54.73
CA ILE A 14 -77.58 -15.33 55.24
C ILE A 14 -77.89 -16.65 55.95
N LEU A 15 -77.72 -16.67 57.28
CA LEU A 15 -78.26 -17.70 58.16
C LEU A 15 -79.74 -17.39 58.39
N ILE A 16 -80.65 -18.04 57.66
CA ILE A 16 -82.06 -18.11 58.03
C ILE A 16 -82.33 -19.54 58.51
N TYR A 17 -82.43 -19.69 59.83
CA TYR A 17 -82.93 -20.90 60.47
C TYR A 17 -84.42 -21.07 60.12
N GLY A 18 -84.74 -22.16 59.43
CA GLY A 18 -86.08 -22.74 59.43
C GLY A 18 -87.17 -21.92 58.72
N LEU A 19 -87.08 -21.80 57.39
CA LEU A 19 -88.26 -21.81 56.51
C LEU A 19 -87.80 -22.18 55.10
N THR A 20 -88.30 -23.30 54.56
CA THR A 20 -88.14 -23.68 53.15
C THR A 20 -88.78 -22.62 52.25
N LEU A 21 -87.96 -21.74 51.67
CA LEU A 21 -88.39 -20.82 50.61
C LEU A 21 -88.47 -21.58 49.29
N LEU A 22 -89.70 -21.84 48.83
CA LEU A 22 -89.97 -22.26 47.47
C LEU A 22 -89.61 -21.08 46.55
N VAL A 23 -88.43 -21.09 45.92
CA VAL A 23 -88.04 -20.10 44.92
C VAL A 23 -88.87 -20.38 43.67
N LEU A 24 -90.04 -19.75 43.55
CA LEU A 24 -90.64 -19.50 42.24
C LEU A 24 -89.75 -18.46 41.56
N ALA A 25 -88.75 -18.93 40.83
CA ALA A 25 -87.97 -18.10 39.94
C ALA A 25 -88.90 -17.58 38.83
N SER A 26 -89.56 -16.44 39.07
CA SER A 26 -90.02 -15.63 37.95
C SER A 26 -88.77 -15.18 37.21
N THR A 27 -88.66 -15.60 35.96
CA THR A 27 -87.58 -15.29 35.04
C THR A 27 -87.09 -13.86 35.20
N ALA A 28 -85.84 -13.69 35.64
CA ALA A 28 -85.15 -12.43 35.50
C ALA A 28 -84.87 -12.22 34.00
N THR A 29 -85.78 -11.55 33.31
CA THR A 29 -85.50 -11.00 31.99
C THR A 29 -84.78 -9.67 32.21
N SER A 30 -83.46 -9.68 32.36
CA SER A 30 -82.70 -8.43 32.38
C SER A 30 -82.30 -8.04 30.96
N ASN A 31 -82.96 -7.00 30.44
CA ASN A 31 -82.35 -6.15 29.43
C ASN A 31 -81.18 -5.39 30.12
N SER A 32 -80.11 -5.07 29.40
CA SER A 32 -78.77 -4.78 29.94
C SER A 32 -78.60 -3.54 30.87
N ASN A 33 -79.67 -2.90 31.35
CA ASN A 33 -79.61 -1.66 32.14
C ASN A 33 -80.62 -1.58 33.32
N GLU A 34 -81.33 -2.65 33.70
CA GLU A 34 -82.26 -2.61 34.84
C GLU A 34 -81.64 -3.22 36.12
N ASP A 35 -82.00 -2.65 37.27
CA ASP A 35 -81.56 -3.12 38.59
C ASP A 35 -82.02 -4.55 38.85
N VAL A 36 -81.11 -5.38 39.34
CA VAL A 36 -81.42 -6.80 39.62
C VAL A 36 -82.08 -6.87 41.00
N GLN A 37 -83.38 -7.15 41.02
CA GLN A 37 -84.14 -7.36 42.26
C GLN A 37 -84.17 -8.83 42.64
N VAL A 38 -83.71 -9.14 43.85
CA VAL A 38 -83.92 -10.42 44.50
C VAL A 38 -85.08 -10.27 45.47
N ARG A 39 -86.18 -11.00 45.23
CA ARG A 39 -87.36 -10.99 46.09
C ARG A 39 -87.36 -12.24 46.97
N LEU A 40 -87.41 -12.03 48.27
CA LEU A 40 -87.60 -13.04 49.31
C LEU A 40 -88.92 -12.72 50.03
N LEU A 41 -89.47 -13.69 50.76
CA LEU A 41 -90.63 -13.49 51.64
C LEU A 41 -90.17 -13.65 53.08
N ASP A 42 -90.65 -12.79 53.98
CA ASP A 42 -90.43 -12.98 55.41
C ASP A 42 -91.34 -14.07 55.99
N ASN A 43 -91.22 -14.35 57.29
CA ASN A 43 -92.01 -15.36 57.98
C ASN A 43 -93.50 -14.99 58.18
N GLN A 44 -93.91 -13.79 57.77
CA GLN A 44 -95.30 -13.32 57.72
C GLN A 44 -95.80 -13.19 56.27
N ASN A 45 -95.08 -13.77 55.29
CA ASN A 45 -95.37 -13.68 53.86
C ASN A 45 -95.27 -12.25 53.27
N ALA A 46 -94.58 -11.31 53.94
CA ALA A 46 -94.34 -9.98 53.41
C ALA A 46 -93.11 -9.99 52.46
N PRO A 47 -93.16 -9.30 51.30
CA PRO A 47 -92.04 -9.28 50.35
C PRO A 47 -90.84 -8.48 50.88
N LEU A 48 -89.72 -9.17 51.05
CA LEU A 48 -88.38 -8.61 51.26
C LEU A 48 -87.70 -8.47 49.90
N VAL A 49 -87.52 -7.24 49.41
CA VAL A 49 -86.83 -6.99 48.13
C VAL A 49 -85.45 -6.42 48.40
N ALA A 50 -84.41 -7.14 47.95
CA ALA A 50 -83.05 -6.63 47.89
C ALA A 50 -82.72 -6.24 46.45
N THR A 51 -82.34 -4.99 46.22
CA THR A 51 -82.04 -4.47 44.89
C THR A 51 -80.53 -4.30 44.73
N LEU A 52 -79.94 -4.96 43.74
CA LEU A 52 -78.59 -4.69 43.28
C LEU A 52 -78.64 -3.55 42.27
N ASP A 53 -78.13 -2.39 42.71
CA ASP A 53 -78.06 -1.16 41.94
C ASP A 53 -76.98 -1.27 40.87
N MET A 54 -77.39 -1.56 39.64
CA MET A 54 -76.46 -1.73 38.53
C MET A 54 -75.91 -0.40 38.00
N SER A 55 -76.57 0.73 38.31
CA SER A 55 -76.10 2.05 37.93
C SER A 55 -74.77 2.39 38.64
N LYS A 56 -74.67 2.13 39.95
CA LYS A 56 -73.44 2.35 40.73
C LYS A 56 -72.30 1.43 40.32
N ALA A 57 -72.59 0.18 39.98
CA ALA A 57 -71.59 -0.74 39.47
C ALA A 57 -71.05 -0.28 38.10
N ASN A 58 -71.92 0.18 37.21
CA ASN A 58 -71.52 0.72 35.91
C ASN A 58 -70.69 2.02 36.04
N GLU A 59 -71.02 2.90 37.00
CA GLU A 59 -70.19 4.07 37.32
C GLU A 59 -68.80 3.70 37.84
N ARG A 60 -68.69 2.71 38.74
CA ARG A 60 -67.39 2.22 39.23
C ARG A 60 -66.53 1.64 38.11
N VAL A 61 -67.13 0.86 37.20
CA VAL A 61 -66.43 0.32 36.03
C VAL A 61 -65.96 1.45 35.12
N LYS A 62 -66.80 2.47 34.86
CA LYS A 62 -66.40 3.65 34.08
C LYS A 62 -65.23 4.38 34.72
N GLN A 63 -65.27 4.62 36.03
CA GLN A 63 -64.19 5.30 36.75
C GLN A 63 -62.88 4.50 36.68
N PHE A 64 -62.93 3.20 36.97
CA PHE A 64 -61.76 2.32 36.90
C PHE A 64 -61.12 2.30 35.51
N VAL A 65 -61.94 2.22 34.46
CA VAL A 65 -61.47 2.29 33.06
C VAL A 65 -60.86 3.67 32.76
N SER A 66 -61.48 4.75 33.22
CA SER A 66 -60.97 6.12 33.03
C SER A 66 -59.61 6.32 33.70
N ASP A 67 -59.48 5.94 34.97
CA ASP A 67 -58.23 6.09 35.75
C ASP A 67 -57.10 5.24 35.14
N ALA A 68 -57.40 4.02 34.68
CA ALA A 68 -56.44 3.16 34.01
C ALA A 68 -55.98 3.72 32.66
N ILE A 69 -56.88 4.36 31.90
CA ILE A 69 -56.54 5.05 30.65
C ILE A 69 -55.67 6.26 30.93
N GLU A 70 -56.02 7.09 31.91
CA GLU A 70 -55.29 8.31 32.25
C GLU A 70 -53.87 8.00 32.73
N ALA A 71 -53.70 6.99 33.59
CA ALA A 71 -52.39 6.53 34.04
C ALA A 71 -51.51 6.06 32.86
N LYS A 72 -52.10 5.33 31.90
CA LYS A 72 -51.38 4.91 30.69
C LYS A 72 -51.06 6.08 29.76
N MET A 73 -51.99 7.02 29.58
CA MET A 73 -51.77 8.22 28.78
C MET A 73 -50.62 9.06 29.31
N LYS A 74 -50.53 9.25 30.63
CA LYS A 74 -49.44 9.98 31.27
C LYS A 74 -48.07 9.33 31.01
N ASN A 75 -47.97 8.00 31.14
CA ASN A 75 -46.74 7.27 30.87
C ASN A 75 -46.33 7.35 29.38
N ILE A 76 -47.31 7.27 28.47
CA ILE A 76 -47.08 7.47 27.04
C ILE A 76 -46.57 8.90 26.78
N GLU A 77 -47.17 9.91 27.39
CA GLU A 77 -46.78 11.31 27.22
C GLU A 77 -45.33 11.56 27.69
N GLU A 78 -44.94 11.00 28.83
CA GLU A 78 -43.55 11.07 29.33
C GLU A 78 -42.58 10.39 28.35
N THR A 79 -42.95 9.22 27.82
CA THR A 79 -42.15 8.51 26.82
C THR A 79 -42.02 9.32 25.53
N VAL A 80 -43.09 9.95 25.05
CA VAL A 80 -43.10 10.82 23.86
C VAL A 80 -42.18 12.02 24.08
N LYS A 81 -42.26 12.69 25.23
CA LYS A 81 -41.37 13.82 25.57
C LYS A 81 -39.90 13.42 25.57
N SER A 82 -39.57 12.26 26.17
CA SER A 82 -38.18 11.78 26.16
C SER A 82 -37.65 11.51 24.75
N LYS A 83 -38.50 10.99 23.85
CA LYS A 83 -38.12 10.70 22.46
C LYS A 83 -38.00 11.97 21.64
N GLN A 84 -38.88 12.94 21.86
CA GLN A 84 -38.81 14.25 21.18
C GLN A 84 -37.49 14.96 21.49
N PHE A 85 -37.07 14.96 22.74
CA PHE A 85 -35.77 15.55 23.14
C PHE A 85 -34.59 14.92 22.38
N VAL A 86 -34.62 13.59 22.20
CA VAL A 86 -33.58 12.88 21.42
C VAL A 86 -33.65 13.26 19.93
N SER A 87 -34.87 13.41 19.38
CA SER A 87 -35.07 13.85 17.98
C SER A 87 -34.47 15.23 17.74
N ASP A 88 -34.80 16.21 18.60
CA ASP A 88 -34.32 17.59 18.46
C ASP A 88 -32.79 17.67 18.59
N ALA A 89 -32.21 16.88 19.52
CA ALA A 89 -30.76 16.78 19.69
C ALA A 89 -30.08 16.15 18.46
N LEU A 90 -30.74 15.21 17.78
CA LEU A 90 -30.21 14.59 16.57
C LEU A 90 -30.26 15.55 15.38
N GLU A 91 -31.34 16.30 15.21
CA GLU A 91 -31.47 17.34 14.16
C GLU A 91 -30.41 18.42 14.30
N ALA A 92 -30.15 18.89 15.53
CA ALA A 92 -29.09 19.86 15.80
C ALA A 92 -27.70 19.32 15.41
N LYS A 93 -27.42 18.04 15.71
CA LYS A 93 -26.17 17.38 15.29
C LYS A 93 -26.08 17.22 13.78
N LEU A 94 -27.19 16.88 13.13
CA LEU A 94 -27.25 16.72 11.67
C LEU A 94 -26.88 18.03 10.97
N LYS A 95 -27.46 19.16 11.43
CA LYS A 95 -27.15 20.49 10.88
C LYS A 95 -25.67 20.86 11.00
N ASN A 96 -25.05 20.57 12.14
CA ASN A 96 -23.61 20.83 12.34
C ASN A 96 -22.74 19.96 11.40
N ILE A 97 -23.13 18.70 11.20
CA ILE A 97 -22.45 17.81 10.25
C ILE A 97 -22.59 18.36 8.83
N GLU A 98 -23.77 18.81 8.40
CA GLU A 98 -23.98 19.41 7.08
C GLU A 98 -23.11 20.65 6.85
N GLU A 99 -22.99 21.53 7.84
CA GLU A 99 -22.11 22.70 7.78
C GLU A 99 -20.64 22.30 7.62
N THR A 100 -20.19 21.29 8.39
CA THR A 100 -18.83 20.74 8.29
C THR A 100 -18.56 20.08 6.94
N VAL A 101 -19.56 19.39 6.37
CA VAL A 101 -19.46 18.79 5.03
C VAL A 101 -19.32 19.87 3.96
N LYS A 102 -20.15 20.92 4.03
CA LYS A 102 -20.07 22.07 3.10
C LYS A 102 -18.70 22.75 3.15
N SER A 103 -18.15 22.99 4.34
CA SER A 103 -16.83 23.61 4.47
C SER A 103 -15.71 22.76 3.88
N LYS A 104 -15.78 21.42 4.06
CA LYS A 104 -14.80 20.49 3.47
C LYS A 104 -14.93 20.39 1.96
N GLN A 105 -16.16 20.41 1.43
CA GLN A 105 -16.40 20.37 -0.01
C GLN A 105 -15.76 21.56 -0.71
N PHE A 106 -15.90 22.77 -0.15
CA PHE A 106 -15.25 23.97 -0.68
C PHE A 106 -13.72 23.82 -0.78
N VAL A 107 -13.08 23.24 0.24
CA VAL A 107 -11.64 22.98 0.22
C VAL A 107 -11.28 21.93 -0.84
N SER A 108 -12.10 20.89 -1.01
CA SER A 108 -11.92 19.86 -2.05
C SER A 108 -11.97 20.46 -3.46
N ASP A 109 -12.97 21.30 -3.75
CA ASP A 109 -13.16 21.91 -5.07
C ASP A 109 -12.01 22.89 -5.39
N ALA A 110 -11.56 23.64 -4.38
CA ALA A 110 -10.39 24.52 -4.51
C ALA A 110 -9.10 23.74 -4.77
N LEU A 111 -8.94 22.57 -4.14
CA LEU A 111 -7.79 21.69 -4.36
C LEU A 111 -7.80 21.09 -5.77
N GLU A 112 -8.96 20.63 -6.24
CA GLU A 112 -9.09 20.07 -7.60
C GLU A 112 -8.75 21.10 -8.68
N THR A 113 -9.20 22.34 -8.50
CA THR A 113 -8.86 23.46 -9.40
C THR A 113 -7.36 23.73 -9.43
N LYS A 114 -6.71 23.75 -8.26
CA LYS A 114 -5.25 23.89 -8.19
C LYS A 114 -4.53 22.73 -8.87
N MET A 115 -5.04 21.51 -8.75
CA MET A 115 -4.43 20.32 -9.34
C MET A 115 -4.49 20.36 -10.87
N LYS A 116 -5.61 20.80 -11.46
CA LYS A 116 -5.73 21.03 -12.91
C LYS A 116 -4.72 22.07 -13.41
N ASN A 117 -4.59 23.20 -12.71
CA ASN A 117 -3.63 24.24 -13.08
C ASN A 117 -2.17 23.73 -12.99
N ILE A 118 -1.85 22.92 -11.99
CA ILE A 118 -0.52 22.29 -11.86
C ILE A 118 -0.29 21.32 -13.03
N GLU A 119 -1.28 20.51 -13.39
CA GLU A 119 -1.19 19.56 -14.50
C GLU A 119 -0.93 20.26 -15.84
N GLU A 120 -1.63 21.36 -16.12
CA GLU A 120 -1.39 22.18 -17.32
C GLU A 120 0.00 22.81 -17.32
N THR A 121 0.47 23.29 -16.16
CA THR A 121 1.82 23.82 -16.00
C THR A 121 2.88 22.73 -16.22
N MET A 122 2.64 21.51 -15.74
CA MET A 122 3.55 20.38 -15.97
C MET A 122 3.58 19.97 -17.44
N LYS A 123 2.42 19.90 -18.10
CA LYS A 123 2.35 19.56 -19.54
C LYS A 123 3.10 20.56 -20.41
N SER A 124 2.93 21.87 -20.16
CA SER A 124 3.67 22.90 -20.90
C SER A 124 5.19 22.83 -20.67
N LYS A 125 5.64 22.53 -19.45
CA LYS A 125 7.06 22.33 -19.15
C LYS A 125 7.63 21.07 -19.80
N LEU A 126 6.85 19.99 -19.90
CA LEU A 126 7.26 18.75 -20.53
C LEU A 126 7.58 18.96 -22.01
N LEU A 127 6.72 19.69 -22.74
CA LEU A 127 6.95 20.05 -24.14
C LEU A 127 8.26 20.83 -24.35
N ILE A 128 8.61 21.72 -23.40
CA ILE A 128 9.88 22.47 -23.46
C ILE A 128 11.07 21.52 -23.23
N SER A 129 10.94 20.56 -22.31
CA SER A 129 11.98 19.56 -22.05
C SER A 129 12.25 18.70 -23.29
N ASP A 130 11.19 18.21 -23.95
CA ASP A 130 11.32 17.40 -25.16
C ASP A 130 11.99 18.19 -26.30
N ALA A 131 11.61 19.47 -26.46
CA ALA A 131 12.22 20.35 -27.44
C ALA A 131 13.71 20.63 -27.14
N LEU A 132 14.07 20.74 -25.85
CA LEU A 132 15.46 20.94 -25.43
C LEU A 132 16.30 19.68 -25.69
N GLU A 133 15.77 18.50 -25.39
CA GLU A 133 16.43 17.21 -25.63
C GLU A 133 16.69 16.99 -27.14
N ALA A 134 15.70 17.30 -27.99
CA ALA A 134 15.87 17.23 -29.44
C ALA A 134 17.00 18.15 -29.94
N LYS A 135 17.08 19.38 -29.41
CA LYS A 135 18.16 20.32 -29.74
C LYS A 135 19.53 19.84 -29.26
N MET A 136 19.61 19.26 -28.06
CA MET A 136 20.86 18.69 -27.54
C MET A 136 21.35 17.55 -28.43
N LYS A 137 20.45 16.68 -28.88
CA LYS A 137 20.80 15.56 -29.75
C LYS A 137 21.32 16.02 -31.11
N ASP A 138 20.69 17.06 -31.69
CA ASP A 138 21.16 17.66 -32.94
C ASP A 138 22.57 18.25 -32.79
N LEU A 139 22.81 18.96 -31.68
CA LEU A 139 24.13 19.51 -31.35
C LEU A 139 25.19 18.41 -31.20
N GLU A 140 24.85 17.31 -30.52
CA GLU A 140 25.74 16.16 -30.34
C GLU A 140 26.13 15.52 -31.67
N VAL A 141 25.15 15.34 -32.57
CA VAL A 141 25.38 14.78 -33.92
C VAL A 141 26.30 15.69 -34.73
N ASN A 142 26.08 17.01 -34.66
CA ASN A 142 26.94 17.98 -35.33
C ASN A 142 28.38 17.91 -34.81
N LEU A 143 28.56 17.88 -33.48
CA LEU A 143 29.88 17.80 -32.87
C LEU A 143 30.61 16.50 -33.25
N LYS A 144 29.92 15.36 -33.20
CA LYS A 144 30.48 14.06 -33.63
C LYS A 144 30.93 14.08 -35.09
N SER A 145 30.15 14.72 -35.97
CA SER A 145 30.52 14.87 -37.38
C SER A 145 31.79 15.72 -37.56
N GLN A 146 31.92 16.82 -36.81
CA GLN A 146 33.13 17.65 -36.85
C GLN A 146 34.36 16.89 -36.35
N ILE A 147 34.24 16.15 -35.24
CA ILE A 147 35.33 15.32 -34.71
C ILE A 147 35.76 14.29 -35.75
N ALA A 148 34.82 13.55 -36.33
CA ALA A 148 35.13 12.54 -37.35
C ALA A 148 35.82 13.14 -38.59
N ASN A 149 35.43 14.35 -39.01
CA ASN A 149 36.09 15.03 -40.12
C ASN A 149 37.51 15.48 -39.77
N PHE A 150 37.73 15.97 -38.55
CA PHE A 150 39.06 16.34 -38.08
C PHE A 150 39.97 15.12 -37.95
N GLU A 151 39.45 14.01 -37.40
CA GLU A 151 40.15 12.73 -37.30
C GLU A 151 40.57 12.21 -38.68
N ARG A 152 39.67 12.25 -39.69
CA ARG A 152 40.02 11.87 -41.07
C ARG A 152 41.12 12.75 -41.64
N ASN A 153 40.99 14.07 -41.54
CA ASN A 153 42.00 15.00 -42.05
C ASN A 153 43.38 14.75 -41.40
N LEU A 154 43.42 14.53 -40.08
CA LEU A 154 44.66 14.23 -39.37
C LEU A 154 45.25 12.88 -39.80
N THR A 155 44.40 11.87 -40.00
CA THR A 155 44.79 10.54 -40.46
C THR A 155 45.36 10.61 -41.87
N ASP A 156 44.72 11.33 -42.77
CA ASP A 156 45.16 11.52 -44.16
C ASP A 156 46.51 12.24 -44.19
N GLN A 157 46.66 13.36 -43.45
CA GLN A 157 47.93 14.09 -43.33
C GLN A 157 49.07 13.21 -42.79
N LEU A 158 48.79 12.43 -41.75
CA LEU A 158 49.78 11.54 -41.14
C LEU A 158 50.14 10.39 -42.09
N THR A 159 49.17 9.86 -42.80
CA THR A 159 49.36 8.78 -43.78
C THR A 159 50.23 9.24 -44.94
N ASP A 160 50.01 10.45 -45.47
CA ASP A 160 50.84 11.03 -46.52
C ASP A 160 52.29 11.23 -46.05
N TYR A 161 52.49 11.77 -44.83
CA TYR A 161 53.82 11.95 -44.25
C TYR A 161 54.56 10.62 -44.01
N ILE A 162 53.85 9.59 -43.53
CA ILE A 162 54.41 8.25 -43.35
C ILE A 162 54.75 7.62 -44.71
N ASN A 163 53.89 7.76 -45.72
CA ASN A 163 54.14 7.21 -47.05
C ASN A 163 55.37 7.84 -47.72
N GLU A 164 55.65 9.11 -47.46
CA GLU A 164 56.87 9.80 -47.92
C GLU A 164 58.14 9.28 -47.20
N MET A 165 58.06 8.94 -45.91
CA MET A 165 59.17 8.34 -45.16
C MET A 165 59.39 6.86 -45.50
N VAL A 166 58.32 6.08 -45.63
CA VAL A 166 58.37 4.64 -45.97
C VAL A 166 58.79 4.44 -47.42
N GLY A 167 58.44 5.34 -48.35
CA GLY A 167 58.91 5.30 -49.73
C GLY A 167 60.44 5.39 -49.88
N ASN A 168 61.15 5.81 -48.83
CA ASN A 168 62.62 5.88 -48.76
C ASN A 168 63.25 4.77 -47.90
N ILE A 169 62.47 3.89 -47.26
CA ILE A 169 62.97 2.84 -46.38
C ILE A 169 62.31 1.49 -46.72
N VAL A 170 63.16 0.57 -47.23
CA VAL A 170 63.02 -0.90 -47.37
C VAL A 170 62.60 -1.41 -48.77
N GLU A 171 63.51 -1.86 -49.66
CA GLU A 171 64.19 -3.17 -49.62
C GLU A 171 64.95 -3.48 -48.32
N GLU A 172 64.75 -4.71 -47.83
CA GLU A 172 65.48 -5.42 -46.76
C GLU A 172 64.81 -5.56 -45.36
N ASN A 173 64.25 -6.76 -45.15
CA ASN A 173 64.19 -7.55 -43.92
C ASN A 173 63.88 -6.83 -42.58
N VAL A 174 62.60 -6.81 -42.20
CA VAL A 174 62.16 -6.45 -40.83
C VAL A 174 61.96 -7.73 -40.00
N PRO A 175 62.61 -7.87 -38.83
CA PRO A 175 62.36 -8.95 -37.90
C PRO A 175 61.01 -8.77 -37.20
N GLU A 176 60.28 -9.87 -37.10
CA GLU A 176 59.03 -10.08 -36.40
C GLU A 176 58.99 -9.41 -35.03
N LYS A 177 58.13 -8.40 -34.88
CA LYS A 177 57.75 -7.86 -33.56
C LYS A 177 56.99 -8.95 -32.82
N THR A 178 57.52 -9.35 -31.68
CA THR A 178 56.82 -10.14 -30.67
C THR A 178 55.48 -9.49 -30.33
N GLU A 179 54.38 -10.10 -30.75
CA GLU A 179 53.04 -9.81 -30.26
C GLU A 179 53.00 -10.11 -28.75
N GLU A 180 52.61 -9.12 -27.94
CA GLU A 180 52.24 -9.39 -26.55
C GLU A 180 51.08 -10.40 -26.52
N PRO A 181 51.07 -11.36 -25.59
CA PRO A 181 50.08 -12.41 -25.58
C PRO A 181 48.69 -11.79 -25.49
N ASN A 182 47.82 -12.18 -26.41
CA ASN A 182 46.41 -11.83 -26.50
C ASN A 182 45.67 -12.22 -25.20
N GLN A 183 45.83 -11.39 -24.16
CA GLN A 183 45.25 -11.62 -22.84
C GLN A 183 43.79 -11.23 -22.89
N ARG A 184 42.94 -12.23 -22.66
CA ARG A 184 41.50 -12.05 -22.61
C ARG A 184 41.12 -11.30 -21.33
N PRO A 185 40.10 -10.43 -21.38
CA PRO A 185 39.75 -9.58 -20.25
C PRO A 185 39.26 -10.41 -19.07
N ILE A 186 39.85 -10.26 -17.88
CA ILE A 186 39.46 -11.02 -16.68
C ILE A 186 38.24 -10.40 -15.99
N ASP A 187 37.94 -9.15 -16.28
CA ASP A 187 36.75 -8.39 -15.87
C ASP A 187 36.53 -7.19 -16.80
N CYS A 188 35.59 -6.30 -16.46
CA CYS A 188 35.28 -5.13 -17.27
C CYS A 188 36.39 -4.06 -17.30
N LYS A 189 37.31 -4.04 -16.34
CA LYS A 189 38.43 -3.09 -16.30
C LYS A 189 39.47 -3.40 -17.40
N ASP A 190 39.60 -4.67 -17.74
CA ASP A 190 40.55 -5.15 -18.76
C ASP A 190 40.04 -5.02 -20.20
N VAL A 191 38.77 -4.69 -20.41
CA VAL A 191 38.20 -4.51 -21.75
C VAL A 191 38.73 -3.22 -22.36
N LYS A 192 39.80 -3.30 -23.16
CA LYS A 192 40.45 -2.13 -23.79
C LYS A 192 39.67 -1.53 -24.96
N LEU A 193 39.02 -2.38 -25.77
CA LEU A 193 38.29 -1.97 -26.98
C LEU A 193 36.78 -2.14 -26.75
N HIS A 194 36.16 -1.21 -26.04
CA HIS A 194 34.72 -1.19 -25.81
C HIS A 194 34.00 -0.16 -26.69
N LYS A 195 32.73 -0.41 -27.04
CA LYS A 195 31.87 0.51 -27.80
C LYS A 195 30.88 1.30 -26.91
N GLY A 196 31.11 1.28 -25.60
CA GLY A 196 30.23 1.84 -24.58
C GLY A 196 29.68 0.75 -23.64
N ASN A 197 28.75 1.13 -22.77
CA ASN A 197 28.09 0.20 -21.84
C ASN A 197 27.40 -0.94 -22.59
N GLY A 198 27.47 -2.17 -22.05
CA GLY A 198 26.86 -3.31 -22.70
C GLY A 198 27.32 -4.65 -22.16
N ILE A 199 26.95 -5.72 -22.85
CA ILE A 199 27.33 -7.08 -22.50
C ILE A 199 28.69 -7.41 -23.11
N TYR A 200 29.61 -7.89 -22.28
CA TYR A 200 30.95 -8.32 -22.68
C TYR A 200 31.26 -9.67 -22.04
N LYS A 201 32.10 -10.45 -22.72
CA LYS A 201 32.55 -11.74 -22.22
C LYS A 201 33.89 -11.59 -21.49
N ILE A 202 33.95 -12.10 -20.26
CA ILE A 202 35.13 -12.04 -19.40
C ILE A 202 35.63 -13.46 -19.04
N TYR A 203 36.90 -13.54 -18.66
CA TYR A 203 37.60 -14.79 -18.36
C TYR A 203 38.33 -14.71 -17.02
N PRO A 204 37.59 -14.59 -15.89
CA PRO A 204 38.21 -14.52 -14.56
C PRO A 204 39.13 -15.72 -14.32
N LYS A 205 40.34 -15.47 -13.82
CA LYS A 205 41.39 -16.49 -13.61
C LYS A 205 41.71 -17.36 -14.85
N ASN A 206 41.57 -16.81 -16.06
CA ASN A 206 41.74 -17.56 -17.32
C ASN A 206 40.79 -18.77 -17.44
N LEU A 207 39.61 -18.71 -16.82
CA LEU A 207 38.60 -19.76 -16.88
C LEU A 207 38.05 -19.93 -18.31
N GLU A 208 37.95 -21.17 -18.78
CA GLU A 208 37.25 -21.54 -20.02
C GLU A 208 35.91 -22.22 -19.69
N PRO A 209 34.78 -21.84 -20.35
CA PRO A 209 34.68 -20.97 -21.53
C PRO A 209 34.49 -19.47 -21.22
N GLY A 210 34.77 -19.00 -19.99
CA GLY A 210 34.41 -17.63 -19.54
C GLY A 210 32.89 -17.44 -19.41
N PHE A 211 32.44 -16.22 -19.09
CA PHE A 211 31.01 -15.89 -19.03
C PHE A 211 30.73 -14.41 -19.34
N GLU A 212 29.48 -14.12 -19.67
CA GLU A 212 29.02 -12.78 -20.03
C GLU A 212 28.65 -11.96 -18.79
N VAL A 213 28.98 -10.68 -18.83
CA VAL A 213 28.65 -9.69 -17.80
C VAL A 213 28.22 -8.39 -18.46
N TYR A 214 27.51 -7.55 -17.72
CA TYR A 214 27.26 -6.19 -18.15
C TYR A 214 28.37 -5.27 -17.63
N CYS A 215 29.03 -4.54 -18.53
CA CYS A 215 30.05 -3.55 -18.23
C CYS A 215 29.50 -2.13 -18.27
N ASP A 216 29.83 -1.35 -17.23
CA ASP A 216 29.57 0.09 -17.13
C ASP A 216 30.91 0.83 -17.23
N PHE A 217 31.09 1.51 -18.36
CA PHE A 217 32.28 2.28 -18.73
C PHE A 217 32.11 3.79 -18.51
N GLU A 218 30.95 4.23 -18.03
CA GLU A 218 30.64 5.66 -17.88
C GLU A 218 30.75 6.13 -16.43
N THR A 219 30.32 5.31 -15.48
CA THR A 219 30.32 5.72 -14.07
C THR A 219 31.74 5.77 -13.53
N ASP A 220 32.16 6.90 -12.96
CA ASP A 220 33.34 6.97 -12.09
C ASP A 220 34.60 6.38 -12.75
N ASN A 221 34.90 6.85 -13.97
CA ASN A 221 35.98 6.39 -14.85
C ASN A 221 35.84 4.96 -15.42
N GLY A 222 34.68 4.32 -15.25
CA GLY A 222 34.34 3.08 -15.93
C GLY A 222 35.10 1.84 -15.45
N GLY A 223 34.96 0.75 -16.20
CA GLY A 223 35.54 -0.56 -15.88
C GLY A 223 34.71 -1.37 -14.88
N TRP A 224 33.47 -0.99 -14.63
CA TRP A 224 32.62 -1.62 -13.63
C TRP A 224 31.94 -2.88 -14.17
N THR A 225 32.12 -3.99 -13.46
CA THR A 225 31.36 -5.23 -13.69
C THR A 225 30.09 -5.22 -12.85
N VAL A 226 28.93 -5.13 -13.51
CA VAL A 226 27.63 -5.14 -12.84
C VAL A 226 27.22 -6.57 -12.51
N PHE A 227 26.83 -6.83 -11.25
CA PHE A 227 26.41 -8.15 -10.81
C PHE A 227 24.98 -8.24 -10.28
N GLN A 228 24.33 -7.09 -10.04
CA GLN A 228 22.90 -7.04 -9.74
C GLN A 228 22.31 -5.76 -10.29
N ARG A 229 21.10 -5.86 -10.88
CA ARG A 229 20.33 -4.69 -11.31
C ARG A 229 18.84 -4.84 -11.03
N ARG A 230 18.23 -3.81 -10.42
CA ARG A 230 16.78 -3.61 -10.22
C ARG A 230 16.36 -2.32 -10.92
N LEU A 231 15.30 -2.41 -11.72
CA LEU A 231 14.81 -1.33 -12.58
C LEU A 231 13.30 -1.09 -12.43
N ASN A 232 12.49 -2.15 -12.49
CA ASN A 232 11.04 -2.06 -12.62
C ASN A 232 10.27 -3.21 -11.92
N GLY A 233 10.96 -4.18 -11.33
CA GLY A 233 10.35 -5.29 -10.58
C GLY A 233 9.75 -6.39 -11.44
N LYS A 234 10.07 -6.47 -12.74
CA LYS A 234 9.56 -7.51 -13.65
C LYS A 234 10.23 -8.87 -13.43
N THR A 235 11.50 -8.88 -13.03
CA THR A 235 12.20 -10.11 -12.67
C THR A 235 11.90 -10.41 -11.21
N ASP A 236 11.43 -11.63 -10.93
CA ASP A 236 11.21 -12.07 -9.56
C ASP A 236 12.55 -12.51 -8.93
N PHE A 237 12.89 -11.85 -7.81
CA PHE A 237 14.10 -12.07 -7.02
C PHE A 237 13.84 -12.98 -5.81
N TYR A 238 12.61 -13.40 -5.56
CA TYR A 238 12.30 -14.38 -4.52
C TYR A 238 12.64 -15.79 -5.02
N ARG A 239 13.93 -16.14 -4.93
CA ARG A 239 14.51 -17.36 -5.52
C ARG A 239 15.22 -18.22 -4.47
N GLY A 240 15.35 -19.51 -4.79
CA GLY A 240 16.08 -20.48 -3.97
C GLY A 240 17.59 -20.41 -4.12
N TRP A 241 18.29 -21.20 -3.31
CA TRP A 241 19.75 -21.24 -3.24
C TRP A 241 20.42 -21.50 -4.60
N GLU A 242 19.99 -22.54 -5.32
CA GLU A 242 20.63 -22.94 -6.57
C GLU A 242 20.49 -21.87 -7.66
N THR A 243 19.37 -21.16 -7.69
CA THR A 243 19.14 -20.03 -8.60
C THR A 243 20.04 -18.85 -8.27
N TYR A 244 20.22 -18.52 -6.99
CA TYR A 244 21.15 -17.46 -6.57
C TYR A 244 22.62 -17.83 -6.79
N LYS A 245 22.96 -19.11 -6.66
CA LYS A 245 24.29 -19.63 -6.95
C LYS A 245 24.64 -19.47 -8.43
N ASN A 246 23.73 -19.86 -9.33
CA ASN A 246 23.98 -19.88 -10.78
C ASN A 246 23.69 -18.56 -11.49
N GLY A 247 22.82 -17.71 -10.93
CA GLY A 247 22.38 -16.47 -11.55
C GLY A 247 21.03 -16.60 -12.25
N PHE A 248 20.37 -15.46 -12.49
CA PHE A 248 19.07 -15.37 -13.13
C PHE A 248 18.78 -13.97 -13.67
N GLY A 249 17.80 -13.87 -14.55
CA GLY A 249 17.37 -12.61 -15.17
C GLY A 249 18.08 -12.33 -16.48
N ASP A 250 18.05 -11.07 -16.90
CA ASP A 250 18.56 -10.61 -18.19
C ASP A 250 19.59 -9.50 -17.96
N LEU A 251 20.81 -9.68 -18.50
CA LEU A 251 21.92 -8.74 -18.36
C LEU A 251 21.58 -7.34 -18.94
N GLU A 252 20.67 -7.26 -19.92
CA GLU A 252 20.19 -5.97 -20.46
C GLU A 252 19.10 -5.33 -19.58
N ALA A 253 18.49 -6.08 -18.65
CA ALA A 253 17.40 -5.63 -17.79
C ALA A 253 17.68 -5.89 -16.29
N GLU A 254 16.82 -6.66 -15.62
CA GLU A 254 16.99 -7.01 -14.21
C GLU A 254 17.58 -8.41 -14.05
N PHE A 255 18.68 -8.50 -13.31
CA PHE A 255 19.41 -9.75 -13.14
C PHE A 255 20.17 -9.85 -11.81
N TRP A 256 20.57 -11.08 -11.52
CA TRP A 256 21.57 -11.46 -10.54
C TRP A 256 22.62 -12.33 -11.24
N LEU A 257 23.90 -11.93 -11.22
CA LEU A 257 24.96 -12.59 -11.98
C LEU A 257 25.26 -14.02 -11.51
N GLY A 258 24.92 -14.34 -10.25
CA GLY A 258 25.20 -15.64 -9.64
C GLY A 258 26.34 -15.57 -8.63
N ASN A 259 26.13 -16.12 -7.44
CA ASN A 259 27.11 -16.08 -6.35
C ASN A 259 28.43 -16.77 -6.75
N GLN A 260 28.34 -17.84 -7.56
CA GLN A 260 29.54 -18.53 -8.04
C GLN A 260 30.38 -17.64 -8.96
N ASN A 261 29.75 -16.87 -9.84
CA ASN A 261 30.42 -15.93 -10.74
C ASN A 261 31.03 -14.75 -9.95
N ILE A 262 30.28 -14.18 -9.00
CA ILE A 262 30.75 -13.10 -8.12
C ILE A 262 31.95 -13.55 -7.28
N HIS A 263 31.90 -14.76 -6.70
CA HIS A 263 33.03 -15.36 -6.00
C HIS A 263 34.24 -15.52 -6.93
N THR A 264 34.04 -16.03 -8.14
CA THR A 264 35.14 -16.30 -9.08
C THR A 264 35.88 -15.01 -9.45
N ILE A 265 35.15 -13.91 -9.71
CA ILE A 265 35.72 -12.58 -9.97
C ILE A 265 36.46 -12.08 -8.72
N THR A 266 35.77 -11.97 -7.57
CA THR A 266 36.34 -11.36 -6.37
C THR A 266 37.49 -12.16 -5.74
N LYS A 267 37.68 -13.43 -6.12
CA LYS A 267 38.82 -14.26 -5.68
C LYS A 267 40.11 -13.97 -6.47
N GLN A 268 40.07 -13.18 -7.55
CA GLN A 268 41.26 -12.93 -8.37
C GLN A 268 42.11 -11.75 -7.90
N GLY A 269 41.56 -10.89 -7.03
CA GLY A 269 42.31 -9.82 -6.38
C GLY A 269 41.42 -8.95 -5.51
N THR A 270 41.82 -7.69 -5.34
CA THR A 270 41.07 -6.74 -4.51
C THR A 270 40.05 -5.99 -5.37
N TYR A 271 38.80 -6.02 -4.95
CA TYR A 271 37.71 -5.31 -5.62
C TYR A 271 37.10 -4.28 -4.68
N GLU A 272 36.70 -3.14 -5.25
CA GLU A 272 35.75 -2.25 -4.62
C GLU A 272 34.32 -2.57 -5.05
N LEU A 273 33.35 -2.23 -4.19
CA LEU A 273 31.93 -2.29 -4.50
C LEU A 273 31.36 -0.88 -4.59
N ARG A 274 30.52 -0.65 -5.60
CA ARG A 274 29.66 0.52 -5.68
C ARG A 274 28.19 0.10 -5.80
N VAL A 275 27.35 0.75 -5.00
CA VAL A 275 25.90 0.58 -4.98
C VAL A 275 25.29 1.90 -5.41
N ASP A 276 24.69 1.96 -6.59
CA ASP A 276 23.91 3.11 -7.03
C ASP A 276 22.43 2.87 -6.71
N ILE A 277 21.78 3.89 -6.13
CA ILE A 277 20.38 3.87 -5.74
C ILE A 277 19.70 5.07 -6.39
N SER A 278 18.52 4.87 -6.97
CA SER A 278 17.66 5.98 -7.39
C SER A 278 16.20 5.76 -7.05
N ASP A 279 15.53 6.80 -6.56
CA ASP A 279 14.09 6.79 -6.39
C ASP A 279 13.36 7.07 -7.72
N PHE A 280 12.03 6.91 -7.73
CA PHE A 280 11.23 7.22 -8.91
C PHE A 280 11.04 8.72 -9.19
N ASN A 281 11.47 9.59 -8.27
CA ASN A 281 11.49 11.03 -8.50
C ASN A 281 12.80 11.49 -9.16
N GLY A 282 13.72 10.57 -9.44
CA GLY A 282 15.01 10.85 -10.07
C GLY A 282 16.13 11.23 -9.10
N ASN A 283 15.89 11.18 -7.78
CA ASN A 283 16.93 11.41 -6.79
C ASN A 283 17.91 10.22 -6.82
N LYS A 284 19.20 10.51 -6.93
CA LYS A 284 20.27 9.50 -7.04
C LYS A 284 21.23 9.60 -5.87
N ALA A 285 21.73 8.45 -5.43
CA ALA A 285 22.78 8.36 -4.44
C ALA A 285 23.65 7.12 -4.67
N PHE A 286 24.79 7.07 -4.00
CA PHE A 286 25.67 5.92 -4.06
C PHE A 286 26.35 5.61 -2.73
N ALA A 287 26.68 4.34 -2.54
CA ALA A 287 27.62 3.86 -1.53
C ALA A 287 28.80 3.21 -2.24
N ARG A 288 30.02 3.51 -1.80
CA ARG A 288 31.26 2.83 -2.20
C ARG A 288 31.87 2.12 -1.01
N TYR A 289 32.48 0.98 -1.27
CA TYR A 289 33.21 0.19 -0.28
C TYR A 289 34.55 -0.20 -0.88
N ALA A 290 35.64 0.26 -0.26
CA ALA A 290 37.00 0.03 -0.75
C ALA A 290 37.42 -1.45 -0.74
N THR A 291 36.70 -2.30 -0.01
CA THR A 291 36.93 -3.74 -0.01
C THR A 291 35.62 -4.48 -0.19
N PHE A 292 35.60 -5.40 -1.15
CA PHE A 292 34.48 -6.29 -1.43
C PHE A 292 35.00 -7.66 -1.88
N SER A 293 34.56 -8.72 -1.20
CA SER A 293 34.74 -10.09 -1.67
C SER A 293 33.63 -11.00 -1.20
N VAL A 294 33.43 -12.09 -1.94
CA VAL A 294 32.43 -13.12 -1.64
C VAL A 294 33.16 -14.46 -1.53
N GLY A 295 32.93 -15.19 -0.44
CA GLY A 295 33.47 -16.54 -0.21
C GLY A 295 32.87 -17.59 -1.16
N ASP A 296 33.33 -18.84 -1.08
CA ASP A 296 32.77 -19.93 -1.89
C ASP A 296 31.51 -20.55 -1.26
N ALA A 297 30.93 -21.55 -1.94
CA ALA A 297 29.75 -22.27 -1.47
C ALA A 297 29.94 -22.97 -0.11
N SER A 298 31.16 -23.40 0.25
CA SER A 298 31.44 -24.04 1.54
C SER A 298 31.33 -23.06 2.71
N THR A 299 31.60 -21.78 2.45
CA THR A 299 31.43 -20.67 3.39
C THR A 299 30.05 -20.01 3.29
N ASN A 300 29.12 -20.61 2.55
CA ASN A 300 27.82 -20.03 2.21
C ASN A 300 27.92 -18.65 1.53
N TYR A 301 28.91 -18.45 0.66
CA TYR A 301 29.16 -17.18 -0.02
C TYR A 301 29.30 -15.99 0.94
N LYS A 302 30.05 -16.17 2.03
CA LYS A 302 30.26 -15.15 3.07
C LYS A 302 30.74 -13.82 2.46
N LEU A 303 30.03 -12.74 2.75
CA LEU A 303 30.39 -11.37 2.35
C LEU A 303 31.53 -10.82 3.23
N THR A 304 32.53 -10.22 2.58
CA THR A 304 33.53 -9.36 3.22
C THR A 304 33.42 -7.97 2.61
N ILE A 305 33.18 -6.94 3.43
CA ILE A 305 32.97 -5.58 2.98
C ILE A 305 33.53 -4.57 3.99
N ALA A 306 34.27 -3.56 3.51
CA ALA A 306 34.88 -2.53 4.38
C ALA A 306 35.15 -1.22 3.61
N GLY A 307 35.47 -0.15 4.37
CA GLY A 307 35.88 1.14 3.80
C GLY A 307 34.72 1.89 3.13
N TYR A 308 33.61 2.05 3.86
CA TYR A 308 32.43 2.77 3.37
C TYR A 308 32.74 4.25 3.04
N SER A 309 32.18 4.71 1.93
CA SER A 309 32.10 6.12 1.54
C SER A 309 30.86 6.36 0.67
N GLY A 310 30.51 7.63 0.42
CA GLY A 310 29.38 8.01 -0.43
C GLY A 310 28.24 8.67 0.35
N ASN A 311 27.18 9.04 -0.38
CA ASN A 311 26.05 9.82 0.14
C ASN A 311 24.77 8.98 0.35
N ALA A 312 24.79 7.68 0.07
CA ALA A 312 23.65 6.79 0.30
C ALA A 312 23.27 6.63 1.78
N GLY A 313 24.18 6.91 2.72
CA GLY A 313 23.90 6.86 4.17
C GLY A 313 22.87 7.90 4.61
N GLU A 314 22.83 9.05 3.94
CA GLU A 314 21.83 10.10 4.15
C GLU A 314 20.45 9.70 3.58
N LEU A 315 20.39 8.70 2.69
CA LEU A 315 19.16 8.18 2.08
C LEU A 315 18.43 7.13 2.93
N TYR A 316 18.88 6.82 4.15
CA TYR A 316 18.12 5.97 5.08
C TYR A 316 16.69 6.53 5.32
N LEU A 317 16.48 7.84 5.10
CA LEU A 317 15.18 8.50 5.15
C LEU A 317 14.24 8.20 3.97
N LEU A 318 14.73 7.63 2.85
CA LEU A 318 13.95 7.31 1.65
C LEU A 318 13.44 5.87 1.61
N GLN A 319 13.93 4.98 2.49
CA GLN A 319 13.53 3.57 2.55
C GLN A 319 12.04 3.34 2.88
N LYS A 320 11.31 4.36 3.33
CA LYS A 320 9.87 4.24 3.64
C LYS A 320 8.96 4.14 2.42
N LYS A 321 9.47 4.35 1.20
CA LYS A 321 8.68 4.28 -0.03
C LYS A 321 9.20 3.14 -0.89
N SER A 322 8.59 1.98 -0.73
CA SER A 322 8.80 0.80 -1.55
C SER A 322 8.90 1.20 -3.03
N ASN A 323 9.99 0.75 -3.68
CA ASN A 323 10.37 0.89 -5.09
C ASN A 323 11.52 1.89 -5.39
N CYS A 324 12.75 1.44 -5.15
CA CYS A 324 13.96 2.09 -5.66
C CYS A 324 14.59 1.24 -6.77
N LYS A 325 15.24 1.89 -7.74
CA LYS A 325 16.18 1.23 -8.65
C LYS A 325 17.51 1.07 -7.92
N ILE A 326 18.11 -0.10 -8.05
CA ILE A 326 19.34 -0.48 -7.34
C ILE A 326 20.27 -1.14 -8.34
N ASN A 327 21.53 -0.73 -8.37
CA ASN A 327 22.55 -1.30 -9.25
C ASN A 327 23.83 -1.55 -8.46
N LEU A 328 24.27 -2.80 -8.37
CA LEU A 328 25.51 -3.18 -7.67
C LEU A 328 26.56 -3.58 -8.69
N LYS A 329 27.75 -3.01 -8.53
CA LYS A 329 28.88 -3.21 -9.44
C LYS A 329 30.21 -3.23 -8.69
N MET A 330 31.15 -3.99 -9.22
CA MET A 330 32.50 -4.12 -8.65
C MET A 330 33.55 -3.67 -9.66
N ASN A 331 34.67 -3.16 -9.18
CA ASN A 331 35.81 -2.75 -10.01
C ASN A 331 37.11 -3.24 -9.38
N TYR A 332 38.05 -3.67 -10.23
CA TYR A 332 39.35 -4.14 -9.76
C TYR A 332 40.19 -2.97 -9.27
N LEU A 333 40.78 -3.13 -8.09
CA LEU A 333 41.74 -2.18 -7.53
C LEU A 333 43.15 -2.72 -7.78
N GLU A 334 43.91 -2.00 -8.61
CA GLU A 334 45.32 -2.29 -8.80
C GLU A 334 46.07 -2.15 -7.46
N PRO A 335 47.01 -3.06 -7.14
CA PRO A 335 47.87 -2.91 -5.98
C PRO A 335 48.65 -1.59 -6.07
N PRO A 336 48.86 -0.89 -4.93
CA PRO A 336 49.63 0.35 -4.90
C PRO A 336 51.11 0.17 -5.26
#